data_AF-A0A0C2XPM3-F1
#
_entry.id   AF-A0A0C2XPM3-F1
#
_cell.length_a   1.000
_cell.length_b   1.000
_cell.length_c   1.000
_cell.angle_alpha   90.00
_cell.angle_beta   90.00
_cell.angle_gamma   90.00
#
_symmetry.space_group_name_H-M   'P 1'
#
loop_
_entity.id
_entity.type
_entity.pdbx_description
1 polymer ?
#
loop_
_entity_poly.entity_id
_entity_poly.type
_entity_poly.pdbx_seq_one_letter_code
_entity_poly.pdbx_strand_id
1 'polypeptide(L)'
;MDSRLSGDPTGVVIGRFVDSVPDIILTRRERWRRAGEFDPEDVSEMSGDIFVEPCLENYPRPTKKLKLNQIRQTSVVNVSPNSLDSGCAKDKLTDFSSQAFENTGSVINNHTKKNSSIIQPSSYPYFVPENAPDTSTAPPRLFDSKIITAGIRKPGFNLPTTACHEVKVSTYARLRLKTVSAPNISIEDPSGHPDAFIPAEDGIIRTREIPADIFNHSTLQLPPHIKETATCHRYMASINVLQKQVLVRILATQRYSVELVERDELGSADLIVDPFTGVIYASLFSLPFECEALISRVSKLSWNHRRLIVILEGYPPTAAIKALDETSHSLFAYTPPILKAIKKLRRGVDMAEAVGEKCETTIVLYAFPNTVNEAAVITRHIGDLAEDADQTNGAVWGDRMWMDEVTEDEEILAKAAGMNRFTAALILSQMALEDFVEMTAEQRQDTFGPYVGDEAITAFNADLNARVEINRSSDITVFQDYYHAIDAHGSGTTNDSDIDIYA
;
A
#
# COMPACT_ATOMS: atom_id res chain seq x y z
N MET A 1 51.21 52.18 9.02
CA MET A 1 51.54 51.85 10.41
C MET A 1 50.30 51.25 11.04
N ASP A 2 50.11 49.97 11.31
CA ASP A 2 50.79 48.69 11.06
C ASP A 2 49.68 47.65 11.31
N SER A 3 49.26 46.85 10.33
CA SER A 3 49.79 45.54 9.93
C SER A 3 49.71 44.44 11.01
N ARG A 4 48.86 43.42 10.76
CA ARG A 4 48.94 41.97 11.05
C ARG A 4 47.53 41.36 10.89
N LEU A 5 47.14 40.74 9.78
CA LEU A 5 47.53 39.43 9.21
C LEU A 5 47.42 38.26 10.19
N SER A 6 46.32 37.50 10.08
CA SER A 6 46.34 36.03 10.14
C SER A 6 45.26 35.50 9.20
N GLY A 7 45.68 34.99 8.06
CA GLY A 7 44.85 34.17 7.20
C GLY A 7 44.88 32.72 7.69
N ASP A 8 43.76 32.03 7.52
CA ASP A 8 43.73 30.58 7.50
C ASP A 8 42.88 30.13 6.29
N PRO A 9 43.38 29.23 5.42
CA PRO A 9 42.71 28.87 4.18
C PRO A 9 42.03 27.50 4.32
N THR A 10 40.71 27.47 4.43
CA THR A 10 39.91 26.28 4.12
C THR A 10 39.03 26.58 2.92
N GLY A 11 39.63 26.42 1.74
CA GLY A 11 38.93 26.42 0.47
C GLY A 11 37.96 25.24 0.41
N VAL A 12 36.70 25.48 0.79
CA VAL A 12 35.59 24.62 0.39
C VAL A 12 35.23 25.00 -1.04
N VAL A 13 35.58 24.11 -1.97
CA VAL A 13 35.15 24.17 -3.36
C VAL A 13 33.63 23.96 -3.38
N ILE A 14 32.88 25.07 -3.40
CA ILE A 14 31.46 25.05 -3.77
C ILE A 14 31.43 24.87 -5.29
N GLY A 15 31.44 23.61 -5.72
CA GLY A 15 31.11 23.26 -7.09
C GLY A 15 29.66 23.67 -7.34
N ARG A 16 29.47 24.69 -8.19
CA ARG A 16 28.18 24.96 -8.82
C ARG A 16 27.82 23.72 -9.65
N PHE A 17 26.96 22.87 -9.09
CA PHE A 17 26.31 21.82 -9.84
C PHE A 17 25.10 22.43 -10.53
N VAL A 18 25.07 22.25 -11.84
CA VAL A 18 24.06 22.76 -12.76
C VAL A 18 22.75 22.05 -12.46
N ASP A 19 21.70 22.84 -12.23
CA ASP A 19 20.32 22.39 -12.09
C ASP A 19 19.88 21.64 -13.35
N SER A 20 19.63 20.33 -13.21
CA SER A 20 18.81 19.57 -14.16
C SER A 20 18.13 18.41 -13.43
N VAL A 21 17.08 18.75 -12.68
CA VAL A 21 16.03 17.79 -12.28
C VAL A 21 14.86 18.01 -13.25
N PRO A 22 14.20 16.97 -13.78
CA PRO A 22 13.14 17.15 -14.77
C PRO A 22 11.87 17.69 -14.10
N ASP A 23 11.45 18.88 -14.50
CA ASP A 23 10.11 19.42 -14.30
C ASP A 23 9.09 18.51 -15.01
N ILE A 24 8.53 17.55 -14.29
CA ILE A 24 7.37 16.79 -14.73
C ILE A 24 6.31 16.96 -13.63
N ILE A 25 5.30 17.77 -13.94
CA ILE A 25 4.08 18.06 -13.15
C ILE A 25 4.18 19.23 -12.15
N LEU A 26 4.49 20.45 -12.60
CA LEU A 26 4.12 21.67 -11.81
C LEU A 26 3.67 22.91 -12.62
N THR A 27 3.67 22.91 -13.96
CA THR A 27 3.56 24.15 -14.75
C THR A 27 2.15 24.58 -15.20
N ARG A 28 1.08 24.32 -14.42
CA ARG A 28 -0.26 24.88 -14.74
C ARG A 28 -0.81 25.85 -13.70
N ARG A 29 -0.33 25.81 -12.45
CA ARG A 29 -0.92 26.55 -11.31
C ARG A 29 -0.37 27.98 -11.15
N GLU A 30 0.82 28.28 -11.67
CA GLU A 30 1.46 29.61 -11.51
C GLU A 30 1.06 30.66 -12.54
N ARG A 31 0.36 30.27 -13.62
CA ARG A 31 -0.14 31.24 -14.62
C ARG A 31 -1.45 31.92 -14.20
N TRP A 32 -2.21 31.34 -13.27
CA TRP A 32 -3.49 31.87 -12.79
C TRP A 32 -3.37 32.84 -11.61
N ARG A 33 -2.24 32.84 -10.88
CA ARG A 33 -2.05 33.71 -9.71
C ARG A 33 -1.54 35.12 -10.05
N ARG A 34 -1.22 35.42 -11.32
CA ARG A 34 -0.75 36.75 -11.78
C ARG A 34 -1.78 37.55 -12.59
N ALA A 35 -2.97 37.01 -12.85
CA ALA A 35 -4.06 37.74 -13.51
C ALA A 35 -5.17 38.01 -12.49
N GLY A 36 -4.89 38.91 -11.53
CA GLY A 36 -5.85 39.42 -10.58
C GLY A 36 -6.06 40.90 -10.83
N GLU A 37 -6.99 41.23 -11.72
CA GLU A 37 -7.84 42.43 -11.77
C GLU A 37 -8.52 42.44 -13.15
N PHE A 38 -9.75 41.92 -13.22
CA PHE A 38 -10.64 42.21 -14.34
C PHE A 38 -12.07 42.35 -13.80
N ASP A 39 -12.62 43.53 -14.07
CA ASP A 39 -13.94 44.02 -13.67
C ASP A 39 -15.02 43.32 -14.53
N PRO A 40 -16.12 42.78 -13.98
CA PRO A 40 -17.05 41.95 -14.76
C PRO A 40 -18.13 42.72 -15.52
N GLU A 41 -17.98 44.03 -15.80
CA GLU A 41 -19.02 44.82 -16.49
C GLU A 41 -18.76 45.15 -17.98
N ASP A 42 -17.62 44.76 -18.56
CA ASP A 42 -17.37 44.95 -19.99
C ASP A 42 -17.04 43.62 -20.67
N VAL A 43 -17.97 43.07 -21.45
CA VAL A 43 -17.83 42.62 -22.85
C VAL A 43 -19.18 42.02 -23.30
N SER A 44 -20.05 42.89 -23.83
CA SER A 44 -20.86 42.53 -24.99
C SER A 44 -20.05 42.87 -26.24
N GLU A 45 -20.12 42.04 -27.27
CA GLU A 45 -19.43 42.16 -28.56
C GLU A 45 -17.97 41.66 -28.58
N MET A 46 -17.79 40.41 -28.99
CA MET A 46 -16.96 40.08 -30.15
C MET A 46 -17.22 38.64 -30.58
N SER A 47 -18.01 38.50 -31.65
CA SER A 47 -18.09 37.32 -32.49
C SER A 47 -16.81 37.23 -33.34
N GLY A 48 -16.11 36.12 -33.28
CA GLY A 48 -14.98 35.83 -34.15
C GLY A 48 -14.73 34.32 -34.23
N ASP A 49 -15.13 33.74 -35.36
CA ASP A 49 -14.89 32.35 -35.73
C ASP A 49 -13.40 32.01 -35.69
N ILE A 50 -13.02 30.94 -34.99
CA ILE A 50 -11.72 30.30 -35.13
C ILE A 50 -11.92 28.81 -35.37
N PHE A 51 -11.56 28.41 -36.60
CA PHE A 51 -11.36 27.05 -37.05
C PHE A 51 -10.38 26.28 -36.16
N VAL A 52 -10.73 25.06 -35.77
CA VAL A 52 -9.81 24.09 -35.16
C VAL A 52 -9.67 22.90 -36.11
N GLU A 53 -8.51 22.80 -36.76
CA GLU A 53 -8.03 21.57 -37.42
C GLU A 53 -7.32 20.66 -36.39
N PRO A 54 -7.37 19.32 -36.54
CA PRO A 54 -6.81 18.39 -35.59
C PRO A 54 -5.36 18.00 -35.96
N CYS A 55 -4.41 18.22 -35.05
CA CYS A 55 -3.08 17.63 -35.15
C CYS A 55 -3.00 16.31 -34.37
N LEU A 56 -2.98 15.21 -35.14
CA LEU A 56 -2.49 13.89 -34.73
C LEU A 56 -0.97 13.79 -34.96
N GLU A 57 -0.36 12.90 -34.17
CA GLU A 57 0.92 12.19 -34.40
C GLU A 57 2.25 12.95 -34.28
N ASN A 58 3.05 12.61 -33.25
CA ASN A 58 4.21 11.71 -33.40
C ASN A 58 5.13 11.74 -32.16
N TYR A 59 5.13 10.67 -31.36
CA TYR A 59 6.30 10.30 -30.55
C TYR A 59 6.51 8.77 -30.59
N PRO A 60 7.75 8.28 -30.76
CA PRO A 60 8.03 6.88 -31.01
C PRO A 60 8.04 6.07 -29.71
N ARG A 61 7.29 4.96 -29.70
CA ARG A 61 7.39 3.91 -28.66
C ARG A 61 8.66 3.07 -28.87
N PRO A 62 9.47 2.81 -27.83
CA PRO A 62 10.57 1.85 -27.95
C PRO A 62 10.03 0.43 -27.82
N THR A 63 9.94 -0.30 -28.94
CA THR A 63 9.70 -1.75 -28.94
C THR A 63 11.02 -2.48 -28.70
N LYS A 64 11.22 -3.01 -27.49
CA LYS A 64 12.29 -4.00 -27.25
C LYS A 64 11.84 -5.35 -27.80
N LYS A 65 12.27 -5.67 -29.02
CA LYS A 65 12.25 -7.04 -29.56
C LYS A 65 13.30 -7.88 -28.83
N LEU A 66 12.86 -8.83 -28.01
CA LEU A 66 13.69 -9.94 -27.53
C LEU A 66 14.10 -10.80 -28.73
N LYS A 67 15.38 -10.75 -29.11
CA LYS A 67 15.99 -11.70 -30.04
C LYS A 67 16.27 -13.00 -29.30
N LEU A 68 15.50 -14.03 -29.64
CA LEU A 68 15.78 -15.42 -29.32
C LEU A 68 16.99 -15.87 -30.15
N ASN A 69 18.18 -15.91 -29.55
CA ASN A 69 19.38 -16.41 -30.22
C ASN A 69 19.60 -17.89 -29.89
N GLN A 70 19.68 -18.65 -30.98
CA GLN A 70 20.22 -20.01 -31.12
C GLN A 70 21.44 -20.27 -30.23
N ILE A 71 21.36 -21.34 -29.42
CA ILE A 71 22.55 -22.01 -28.88
C ILE A 71 22.88 -23.17 -29.82
N ARG A 72 24.08 -23.10 -30.40
CA ARG A 72 24.70 -24.17 -31.21
C ARG A 72 25.13 -25.33 -30.32
N GLN A 73 24.93 -26.51 -30.89
CA GLN A 73 25.46 -27.81 -30.50
C GLN A 73 26.99 -27.81 -30.44
N THR A 74 27.55 -28.43 -29.40
CA THR A 74 28.89 -29.03 -29.47
C THR A 74 28.93 -30.37 -28.72
N SER A 75 29.32 -31.40 -29.47
CA SER A 75 30.12 -32.57 -29.09
C SER A 75 29.63 -33.55 -28.02
N VAL A 76 28.98 -34.60 -28.55
CA VAL A 76 29.23 -36.04 -28.33
C VAL A 76 30.46 -36.41 -27.48
N VAL A 77 30.21 -37.10 -26.35
CA VAL A 77 31.11 -38.12 -25.79
C VAL A 77 30.27 -39.35 -25.43
N ASN A 78 30.67 -40.49 -25.99
CA ASN A 78 30.07 -41.81 -25.84
C ASN A 78 30.23 -42.36 -24.42
N VAL A 79 29.14 -42.89 -23.85
CA VAL A 79 29.18 -44.00 -22.88
C VAL A 79 28.00 -44.94 -23.16
N SER A 80 28.30 -46.21 -23.38
CA SER A 80 27.38 -47.32 -23.68
C SER A 80 26.34 -47.59 -22.57
N PRO A 81 25.14 -48.09 -22.91
CA PRO A 81 24.26 -48.74 -21.96
C PRO A 81 24.21 -50.27 -22.17
N ASN A 82 24.33 -51.01 -21.07
CA ASN A 82 24.00 -52.42 -20.98
C ASN A 82 22.51 -52.59 -20.63
N SER A 83 21.78 -53.19 -21.56
CA SER A 83 20.89 -54.36 -21.42
C SER A 83 19.78 -54.46 -20.35
N LEU A 84 18.63 -55.00 -20.84
CA LEU A 84 17.51 -55.68 -20.17
C LEU A 84 16.39 -54.73 -19.68
N ASP A 85 15.09 -54.93 -19.92
CA ASP A 85 14.36 -56.05 -20.51
C ASP A 85 12.93 -55.62 -20.93
N SER A 86 12.29 -56.44 -21.75
CA SER A 86 10.86 -56.60 -22.16
C SER A 86 9.76 -55.70 -21.55
N GLY A 87 8.66 -55.33 -22.21
CA GLY A 87 8.04 -55.75 -23.47
C GLY A 87 6.55 -55.30 -23.52
N CYS A 88 5.89 -55.58 -24.64
CA CYS A 88 4.43 -55.60 -24.89
C CYS A 88 3.76 -54.39 -25.60
N ALA A 89 3.84 -54.44 -26.93
CA ALA A 89 2.82 -54.26 -27.98
C ALA A 89 1.40 -53.72 -27.66
N LYS A 90 0.95 -52.75 -28.47
CA LYS A 90 -0.14 -52.82 -29.50
C LYS A 90 -0.47 -51.41 -30.01
N ASP A 91 -0.26 -51.13 -31.30
CA ASP A 91 -1.30 -50.96 -32.36
C ASP A 91 -2.29 -49.79 -32.08
N LYS A 92 -2.71 -48.90 -32.98
CA LYS A 92 -2.48 -48.56 -34.40
C LYS A 92 -3.47 -47.42 -34.72
N LEU A 93 -3.09 -46.49 -35.62
CA LEU A 93 -3.96 -45.70 -36.53
C LEU A 93 -4.98 -44.72 -35.87
N THR A 94 -5.28 -43.51 -36.37
CA THR A 94 -5.28 -42.95 -37.74
C THR A 94 -5.40 -41.43 -37.68
N ASP A 95 -4.78 -40.77 -38.65
CA ASP A 95 -5.00 -39.37 -39.05
C ASP A 95 -6.46 -39.07 -39.44
N PHE A 96 -6.92 -37.83 -39.21
CA PHE A 96 -7.79 -37.14 -40.16
C PHE A 96 -7.66 -35.61 -40.05
N SER A 97 -7.39 -35.00 -41.20
CA SER A 97 -7.39 -33.58 -41.51
C SER A 97 -8.75 -33.17 -42.09
N SER A 98 -9.24 -31.95 -41.79
CA SER A 98 -10.10 -31.09 -42.64
C SER A 98 -10.31 -29.74 -41.92
N GLN A 99 -9.80 -28.62 -42.42
CA GLN A 99 -10.35 -27.70 -43.44
C GLN A 99 -11.59 -26.88 -43.01
N ALA A 100 -11.32 -25.56 -42.89
CA ALA A 100 -12.05 -24.38 -43.37
C ALA A 100 -13.53 -24.13 -42.99
N PHE A 101 -13.81 -22.91 -42.52
CA PHE A 101 -14.79 -22.02 -43.16
C PHE A 101 -14.53 -20.56 -42.75
N GLU A 102 -14.23 -19.72 -43.74
CA GLU A 102 -14.40 -18.27 -43.69
C GLU A 102 -15.90 -17.95 -43.64
N ASN A 103 -16.33 -16.94 -42.88
CA ASN A 103 -17.57 -16.26 -43.23
C ASN A 103 -17.53 -14.78 -42.91
N THR A 104 -17.82 -14.03 -43.97
CA THR A 104 -17.88 -12.59 -44.13
C THR A 104 -19.19 -12.00 -43.60
N GLY A 105 -19.08 -10.82 -42.97
CA GLY A 105 -19.95 -9.64 -43.15
C GLY A 105 -21.46 -9.74 -42.95
N SER A 106 -21.99 -8.90 -42.05
CA SER A 106 -23.26 -8.23 -42.33
C SER A 106 -23.34 -6.88 -41.62
N VAL A 107 -23.63 -5.88 -42.44
CA VAL A 107 -23.99 -4.49 -42.15
C VAL A 107 -25.45 -4.45 -41.69
N ILE A 108 -25.78 -3.79 -40.58
CA ILE A 108 -27.14 -3.30 -40.33
C ILE A 108 -27.12 -1.85 -39.82
N ASN A 109 -28.06 -1.11 -40.41
CA ASN A 109 -28.24 0.33 -40.43
C ASN A 109 -28.60 0.99 -39.10
N ASN A 110 -28.22 2.27 -39.06
CA ASN A 110 -28.74 3.35 -38.24
C ASN A 110 -30.28 3.39 -38.21
N HIS A 111 -30.85 3.55 -37.00
CA HIS A 111 -32.08 4.31 -36.84
C HIS A 111 -31.99 5.22 -35.62
N THR A 112 -31.99 6.52 -35.95
CA THR A 112 -32.24 7.66 -35.08
C THR A 112 -33.64 7.59 -34.47
N LYS A 113 -33.76 7.81 -33.16
CA LYS A 113 -34.96 8.42 -32.56
C LYS A 113 -34.59 9.22 -31.31
N LYS A 114 -34.76 10.54 -31.48
CA LYS A 114 -34.87 11.55 -30.43
C LYS A 114 -35.96 11.13 -29.43
N ASN A 115 -35.69 11.30 -28.14
CA ASN A 115 -36.66 11.82 -27.19
C ASN A 115 -35.93 12.39 -25.98
N SER A 116 -35.87 13.71 -25.97
CA SER A 116 -35.51 14.56 -24.83
C SER A 116 -36.70 14.66 -23.88
N SER A 117 -36.55 14.17 -22.65
CA SER A 117 -37.42 14.55 -21.54
C SER A 117 -36.57 15.18 -20.45
N ILE A 118 -36.83 16.47 -20.26
CA ILE A 118 -36.32 17.39 -19.26
C ILE A 118 -36.67 16.82 -17.86
N ILE A 119 -35.65 16.51 -17.06
CA ILE A 119 -35.79 16.29 -15.62
C ILE A 119 -35.06 17.44 -14.93
N GLN A 120 -35.81 18.23 -14.17
CA GLN A 120 -35.29 19.30 -13.33
C GLN A 120 -34.52 18.71 -12.15
N PRO A 121 -33.37 19.27 -11.73
CA PRO A 121 -32.71 18.85 -10.51
C PRO A 121 -33.47 19.38 -9.28
N SER A 122 -33.88 18.46 -8.42
CA SER A 122 -34.38 18.75 -7.07
C SER A 122 -33.24 19.29 -6.20
N SER A 123 -33.37 20.54 -5.77
CA SER A 123 -32.51 21.15 -4.77
C SER A 123 -32.72 20.50 -3.40
N TYR A 124 -31.72 19.80 -2.89
CA TYR A 124 -31.64 19.46 -1.47
C TYR A 124 -31.09 20.68 -0.70
N PRO A 125 -31.76 21.16 0.35
CA PRO A 125 -31.28 22.29 1.13
C PRO A 125 -30.13 21.87 2.05
N TYR A 126 -29.02 22.60 1.93
CA TYR A 126 -27.98 22.68 2.95
C TYR A 126 -28.59 23.14 4.27
N PHE A 127 -28.47 22.32 5.31
CA PHE A 127 -28.70 22.74 6.69
C PHE A 127 -27.53 23.60 7.14
N VAL A 128 -27.76 24.91 7.25
CA VAL A 128 -26.88 25.86 7.96
C VAL A 128 -27.51 26.12 9.33
N PRO A 129 -26.92 25.65 10.44
CA PRO A 129 -27.27 26.17 11.74
C PRO A 129 -26.50 27.48 11.97
N GLU A 130 -27.16 28.59 11.66
CA GLU A 130 -26.82 29.91 12.16
C GLU A 130 -27.22 29.96 13.64
N ASN A 131 -26.23 30.01 14.54
CA ASN A 131 -26.24 30.65 15.87
C ASN A 131 -25.07 30.11 16.74
N ALA A 132 -23.92 30.77 16.68
CA ALA A 132 -22.87 30.62 17.68
C ALA A 132 -23.00 31.72 18.74
N PRO A 133 -23.13 31.40 20.04
CA PRO A 133 -22.85 32.36 21.09
C PRO A 133 -21.35 32.34 21.43
N ASP A 134 -20.79 33.54 21.53
CA ASP A 134 -19.45 33.81 22.07
C ASP A 134 -19.26 33.18 23.45
N THR A 135 -18.32 32.23 23.56
CA THR A 135 -17.70 31.90 24.84
C THR A 135 -16.21 31.65 24.69
N SER A 136 -15.45 32.72 24.92
CA SER A 136 -14.09 32.68 25.40
C SER A 136 -14.03 31.95 26.75
N THR A 137 -13.52 30.73 26.78
CA THR A 137 -13.00 30.13 28.01
C THR A 137 -11.89 29.13 27.68
N ALA A 138 -10.70 29.36 28.24
CA ALA A 138 -9.53 28.50 28.10
C ALA A 138 -9.78 27.08 28.66
N PRO A 139 -9.18 26.03 28.10
CA PRO A 139 -9.36 24.67 28.61
C PRO A 139 -8.49 24.42 29.86
N PRO A 140 -9.02 23.78 30.92
CA PRO A 140 -8.22 23.29 32.02
C PRO A 140 -7.52 21.98 31.63
N ARG A 141 -6.20 21.93 31.86
CA ARG A 141 -5.40 20.70 31.84
C ARG A 141 -5.74 19.87 33.09
N LEU A 142 -6.20 18.63 32.91
CA LEU A 142 -6.15 17.60 33.95
C LEU A 142 -6.34 16.21 33.33
N PHE A 143 -5.24 15.53 33.05
CA PHE A 143 -5.21 14.07 32.94
C PHE A 143 -4.87 13.53 34.34
N ASP A 144 -5.86 12.99 35.02
CA ASP A 144 -5.69 12.20 36.24
C ASP A 144 -6.36 10.84 36.01
N SER A 145 -5.60 9.89 35.45
CA SER A 145 -6.06 8.52 35.21
C SER A 145 -5.93 7.70 36.49
N LYS A 146 -7.00 7.69 37.31
CA LYS A 146 -7.19 6.67 38.35
C LYS A 146 -7.68 5.37 37.70
N ILE A 147 -6.80 4.37 37.69
CA ILE A 147 -7.14 2.99 37.34
C ILE A 147 -8.05 2.42 38.44
N ILE A 148 -9.32 2.20 38.12
CA ILE A 148 -10.26 1.42 38.95
C ILE A 148 -10.14 -0.04 38.50
N THR A 149 -9.53 -0.86 39.35
CA THR A 149 -9.55 -2.32 39.23
C THR A 149 -10.88 -2.84 39.77
N ALA A 150 -11.83 -3.17 38.89
CA ALA A 150 -13.03 -3.92 39.24
C ALA A 150 -12.97 -5.29 38.57
N GLY A 151 -12.76 -6.32 39.39
CA GLY A 151 -12.74 -7.72 38.95
C GLY A 151 -14.15 -8.23 38.64
N ILE A 152 -14.32 -8.77 37.44
CA ILE A 152 -15.47 -9.59 37.07
C ILE A 152 -14.92 -10.93 36.56
N ARG A 153 -15.16 -11.99 37.36
CA ARG A 153 -14.96 -13.38 36.96
C ARG A 153 -16.16 -13.82 36.11
N LYS A 154 -15.91 -14.31 34.90
CA LYS A 154 -16.81 -15.25 34.19
C LYS A 154 -16.00 -16.35 33.48
N PRO A 155 -16.61 -17.53 33.24
CA PRO A 155 -15.91 -18.79 33.12
C PRO A 155 -15.68 -19.24 31.67
N GLY A 156 -14.56 -19.94 31.46
CA GLY A 156 -14.44 -21.14 30.62
C GLY A 156 -14.80 -21.01 29.14
N PHE A 157 -13.86 -20.49 28.34
CA PHE A 157 -13.79 -20.80 26.90
C PHE A 157 -12.52 -21.60 26.62
N ASN A 158 -12.71 -22.85 26.17
CA ASN A 158 -11.63 -23.73 25.72
C ASN A 158 -11.21 -23.31 24.30
N LEU A 159 -10.04 -22.69 24.16
CA LEU A 159 -9.38 -22.57 22.85
C LEU A 159 -8.64 -23.86 22.49
N PRO A 160 -8.62 -24.25 21.20
CA PRO A 160 -7.86 -25.39 20.73
C PRO A 160 -6.36 -25.13 20.89
N THR A 161 -5.69 -26.04 21.59
CA THR A 161 -4.25 -26.12 21.81
C THR A 161 -3.49 -26.11 20.48
N THR A 162 -3.06 -24.93 20.03
CA THR A 162 -2.01 -24.81 19.01
C THR A 162 -0.71 -25.34 19.61
N ALA A 163 -0.35 -26.55 19.20
CA ALA A 163 0.86 -27.24 19.61
C ALA A 163 2.12 -26.37 19.43
N CYS A 164 2.86 -26.25 20.52
CA CYS A 164 4.08 -25.46 20.67
C CYS A 164 5.11 -25.69 19.55
N HIS A 165 5.40 -24.62 18.80
CA HIS A 165 6.61 -24.51 17.97
C HIS A 165 7.87 -24.13 18.79
N GLU A 166 7.76 -24.16 20.12
CA GLU A 166 8.82 -23.79 21.08
C GLU A 166 9.95 -24.85 21.17
N VAL A 167 9.66 -26.10 20.78
CA VAL A 167 10.61 -27.22 20.88
C VAL A 167 11.77 -27.12 19.86
N LYS A 168 11.61 -26.33 18.79
CA LYS A 168 12.66 -26.21 17.75
C LYS A 168 13.69 -25.12 18.06
N VAL A 169 13.32 -24.05 18.76
CA VAL A 169 14.23 -22.93 19.03
C VAL A 169 15.27 -23.29 20.10
N SER A 170 14.87 -23.97 21.18
CA SER A 170 15.80 -24.43 22.21
C SER A 170 16.76 -25.52 21.70
N THR A 171 16.30 -26.38 20.79
CA THR A 171 17.12 -27.39 20.12
C THR A 171 18.12 -26.75 19.15
N TYR A 172 17.71 -25.70 18.42
CA TYR A 172 18.61 -24.93 17.55
C TYR A 172 19.66 -24.13 18.35
N ALA A 173 19.26 -23.55 19.50
CA ALA A 173 20.17 -22.88 20.42
C ALA A 173 21.19 -23.88 21.02
N ARG A 174 20.74 -25.08 21.39
CA ARG A 174 21.63 -26.18 21.85
C ARG A 174 22.61 -26.66 20.78
N LEU A 175 22.19 -26.72 19.51
CA LEU A 175 23.07 -27.11 18.39
C LEU A 175 24.15 -26.07 18.07
N ARG A 176 23.92 -24.78 18.37
CA ARG A 176 24.93 -23.72 18.30
C ARG A 176 25.79 -23.58 19.56
N LEU A 177 25.32 -24.09 20.69
CA LEU A 177 26.10 -24.24 21.92
C LEU A 177 27.06 -25.44 21.88
N LYS A 178 27.35 -26.02 20.70
CA LYS A 178 28.48 -26.94 20.55
C LYS A 178 29.72 -26.20 21.02
N THR A 179 30.12 -26.52 22.24
CA THR A 179 31.34 -26.11 22.90
C THR A 179 32.45 -26.38 21.90
N VAL A 180 32.88 -25.33 21.21
CA VAL A 180 34.19 -25.35 20.56
C VAL A 180 35.13 -25.51 21.74
N SER A 181 35.52 -26.74 22.02
CA SER A 181 36.58 -27.03 22.97
C SER A 181 37.71 -26.12 22.56
N ALA A 182 38.01 -25.14 23.42
CA ALA A 182 39.13 -24.26 23.22
C ALA A 182 40.34 -25.16 22.91
N PRO A 183 41.14 -24.85 21.88
CA PRO A 183 42.41 -25.51 21.73
C PRO A 183 43.12 -25.38 23.07
N ASN A 184 43.57 -26.52 23.61
CA ASN A 184 44.32 -26.60 24.85
C ASN A 184 45.66 -25.88 24.61
N ILE A 185 45.65 -24.56 24.73
CA ILE A 185 46.84 -23.72 24.71
C ILE A 185 47.46 -23.93 26.08
N SER A 186 48.43 -24.82 26.13
CA SER A 186 49.38 -24.91 27.24
C SER A 186 49.88 -23.51 27.54
N ILE A 187 49.61 -23.05 28.76
CA ILE A 187 50.09 -21.79 29.31
C ILE A 187 51.60 -21.98 29.50
N GLU A 188 52.37 -21.65 28.45
CA GLU A 188 53.77 -21.25 28.63
C GLU A 188 53.77 -19.77 28.95
N ASP A 189 54.27 -19.45 30.14
CA ASP A 189 54.45 -18.12 30.71
C ASP A 189 55.39 -17.27 29.83
N PRO A 190 54.90 -16.27 29.07
CA PRO A 190 55.76 -15.34 28.38
C PRO A 190 55.88 -14.10 29.27
N SER A 191 56.88 -14.13 30.13
CA SER A 191 57.40 -12.94 30.77
C SER A 191 57.91 -11.98 29.69
N GLY A 192 57.16 -10.90 29.47
CA GLY A 192 57.60 -9.71 28.74
C GLY A 192 57.15 -9.61 27.29
N HIS A 193 56.02 -8.96 27.06
CA HIS A 193 55.82 -8.19 25.83
C HIS A 193 55.07 -6.88 26.13
N PRO A 194 55.39 -5.80 25.39
CA PRO A 194 55.13 -4.42 25.74
C PRO A 194 53.65 -4.09 25.64
N ASP A 195 53.21 -3.18 26.51
CA ASP A 195 51.94 -2.45 26.43
C ASP A 195 51.73 -1.93 25.00
N ALA A 196 51.07 -2.72 24.16
CA ALA A 196 50.45 -2.23 22.95
C ALA A 196 49.23 -1.42 23.40
N PHE A 197 49.48 -0.16 23.75
CA PHE A 197 48.46 0.88 23.79
C PHE A 197 47.69 0.80 22.47
N ILE A 198 46.53 0.13 22.48
CA ILE A 198 45.50 0.38 21.47
C ILE A 198 45.17 1.85 21.71
N PRO A 199 45.52 2.76 20.78
CA PRO A 199 45.21 4.16 20.95
C PRO A 199 43.72 4.23 21.24
N ALA A 200 43.34 4.91 22.31
CA ALA A 200 41.96 5.35 22.46
C ALA A 200 41.70 6.23 21.23
N GLU A 201 41.19 5.62 20.16
CA GLU A 201 40.69 6.35 19.01
C GLU A 201 39.59 7.22 19.60
N ASP A 202 39.91 8.50 19.79
CA ASP A 202 38.96 9.54 20.16
C ASP A 202 37.76 9.34 19.24
N GLY A 203 36.73 8.73 19.82
CA GLY A 203 35.60 8.17 19.13
C GLY A 203 34.75 9.30 18.62
N ILE A 204 35.18 9.93 17.52
CA ILE A 204 34.34 10.80 16.72
C ILE A 204 33.19 9.90 16.29
N ILE A 205 32.06 10.05 16.99
CA ILE A 205 30.78 9.47 16.63
C ILE A 205 30.46 10.06 15.25
N ARG A 206 30.96 9.41 14.20
CA ARG A 206 30.64 9.80 12.84
C ARG A 206 29.13 9.70 12.73
N THR A 207 28.50 10.82 12.44
CA THR A 207 27.08 10.90 12.07
C THR A 207 26.84 9.81 11.05
N ARG A 208 25.94 8.88 11.39
CA ARG A 208 25.68 7.70 10.59
C ARG A 208 24.83 8.12 9.41
N GLU A 209 25.52 8.54 8.37
CA GLU A 209 24.89 8.97 7.13
C GLU A 209 24.31 7.76 6.38
N ILE A 210 23.16 8.00 5.75
CA ILE A 210 22.52 7.04 4.86
C ILE A 210 23.41 6.91 3.62
N PRO A 211 23.84 5.70 3.22
CA PRO A 211 24.68 5.53 2.04
C PRO A 211 24.02 6.14 0.78
N ALA A 212 24.80 6.93 0.03
CA ALA A 212 24.34 7.64 -1.17
C ALA A 212 23.66 6.69 -2.19
N ASP A 213 24.14 5.46 -2.29
CA ASP A 213 23.64 4.41 -3.17
C ASP A 213 22.17 4.01 -2.94
N ILE A 214 21.59 4.36 -1.79
CA ILE A 214 20.19 4.06 -1.47
C ILE A 214 19.26 5.07 -2.15
N PHE A 215 19.70 6.30 -2.37
CA PHE A 215 18.85 7.35 -2.94
C PHE A 215 18.64 7.11 -4.43
N ASN A 216 17.37 7.04 -4.82
CA ASN A 216 16.91 6.94 -6.20
C ASN A 216 15.64 7.79 -6.39
N HIS A 217 15.06 7.78 -7.59
CA HIS A 217 13.83 8.53 -7.90
C HIS A 217 12.60 8.07 -7.09
N SER A 218 12.61 6.86 -6.55
CA SER A 218 11.55 6.34 -5.66
C SER A 218 11.87 6.50 -4.17
N THR A 219 12.94 7.23 -3.83
CA THR A 219 13.26 7.53 -2.43
C THR A 219 12.72 8.91 -2.06
N LEU A 220 11.82 8.94 -1.08
CA LEU A 220 11.30 10.17 -0.51
C LEU A 220 12.40 10.83 0.33
N GLN A 221 12.81 12.03 -0.06
CA GLN A 221 13.77 12.84 0.68
C GLN A 221 13.01 13.87 1.53
N LEU A 222 13.46 14.06 2.77
CA LEU A 222 12.92 15.11 3.61
C LEU A 222 13.33 16.48 3.08
N PRO A 223 12.41 17.46 3.02
CA PRO A 223 12.78 18.83 2.72
C PRO A 223 13.75 19.35 3.79
N PRO A 224 14.75 20.18 3.42
CA PRO A 224 15.75 20.68 4.36
C PRO A 224 15.14 21.58 5.44
N HIS A 225 13.99 22.17 5.15
CA HIS A 225 13.23 23.00 6.08
C HIS A 225 11.82 22.46 6.20
N ILE A 226 11.50 21.94 7.37
CA ILE A 226 10.15 21.52 7.74
C ILE A 226 9.40 22.79 8.12
N LYS A 227 8.36 23.13 7.36
CA LYS A 227 7.47 24.24 7.69
C LYS A 227 6.66 23.87 8.94
N GLU A 228 6.41 24.84 9.81
CA GLU A 228 5.44 24.65 10.90
C GLU A 228 4.06 24.44 10.28
N THR A 229 3.36 23.41 10.75
CA THR A 229 2.09 22.99 10.17
C THR A 229 0.96 23.83 10.76
N ALA A 230 0.14 24.41 9.89
CA ALA A 230 -1.04 25.17 10.31
C ALA A 230 -2.28 24.26 10.47
N THR A 231 -2.28 23.10 9.81
CA THR A 231 -3.41 22.18 9.73
C THR A 231 -3.20 20.96 10.64
N CYS A 232 -4.27 20.54 11.31
CA CYS A 232 -4.30 19.27 12.03
C CYS A 232 -4.71 18.16 11.04
N HIS A 233 -3.95 17.06 11.00
CA HIS A 233 -4.30 15.92 10.14
C HIS A 233 -4.81 14.75 10.99
N ARG A 234 -5.87 14.07 10.55
CA ARG A 234 -6.37 12.83 11.16
C ARG A 234 -6.09 11.64 10.23
N TYR A 235 -5.39 10.63 10.72
CA TYR A 235 -5.07 9.40 9.96
C TYR A 235 -5.70 8.17 10.60
N MET A 236 -6.04 7.16 9.81
CA MET A 236 -6.35 5.84 10.36
C MET A 236 -5.06 5.11 10.68
N ALA A 237 -4.97 4.52 11.88
CA ALA A 237 -3.79 3.81 12.36
C ALA A 237 -4.11 2.39 12.79
N SER A 238 -3.24 1.46 12.41
CA SER A 238 -3.29 0.09 12.91
C SER A 238 -2.80 0.02 14.34
N ILE A 239 -3.22 -1.01 15.07
CA ILE A 239 -2.75 -1.31 16.42
C ILE A 239 -1.20 -1.35 16.49
N ASN A 240 -0.54 -1.85 15.44
CA ASN A 240 0.92 -1.93 15.39
C ASN A 240 1.60 -0.55 15.44
N VAL A 241 0.99 0.47 14.83
CA VAL A 241 1.49 1.85 14.92
C VAL A 241 1.17 2.47 16.27
N LEU A 242 -0.02 2.20 16.82
CA LEU A 242 -0.40 2.72 18.13
C LEU A 242 0.50 2.17 19.27
N GLN A 243 1.03 0.96 19.11
CA GLN A 243 2.03 0.38 20.01
C GLN A 243 3.38 1.11 19.98
N LYS A 244 3.67 1.90 18.93
CA LYS A 244 4.87 2.74 18.80
C LYS A 244 4.69 4.05 19.58
N GLN A 245 4.56 3.95 20.90
CA GLN A 245 4.17 5.07 21.78
C GLN A 245 5.03 6.33 21.62
N VAL A 246 6.33 6.20 21.34
CA VAL A 246 7.22 7.36 21.10
C VAL A 246 6.86 8.05 19.80
N LEU A 247 6.63 7.29 18.72
CA LEU A 247 6.21 7.82 17.43
C LEU A 247 4.86 8.54 17.56
N VAL A 248 3.88 7.90 18.19
CA VAL A 248 2.54 8.45 18.43
C VAL A 248 2.61 9.77 19.20
N ARG A 249 3.41 9.82 20.28
CA ARG A 249 3.58 11.04 21.07
C ARG A 249 4.20 12.17 20.27
N ILE A 250 5.20 11.87 19.44
CA ILE A 250 5.85 12.88 18.58
C ILE A 250 4.82 13.40 17.57
N LEU A 251 4.10 12.53 16.87
CA LEU A 251 3.06 12.90 15.91
C LEU A 251 1.96 13.79 16.52
N ALA A 252 1.56 13.51 17.76
CA ALA A 252 0.56 14.28 18.49
C ALA A 252 1.06 15.64 19.03
N THR A 253 2.36 15.94 18.94
CA THR A 253 2.85 17.27 19.37
C THR A 253 2.32 18.37 18.44
N GLN A 254 2.18 19.58 18.97
CA GLN A 254 1.74 20.76 18.21
C GLN A 254 2.53 21.00 16.92
N ARG A 255 3.82 20.59 16.90
CA ARG A 255 4.70 20.75 15.74
C ARG A 255 4.27 19.92 14.52
N TYR A 256 3.71 18.74 14.75
CA TYR A 256 3.26 17.85 13.66
C TYR A 256 1.73 17.83 13.56
N SER A 257 1.02 18.04 14.67
CA SER A 257 -0.44 18.11 14.75
C SER A 257 -1.11 16.97 13.98
N VAL A 258 -0.66 15.75 14.23
CA VAL A 258 -1.26 14.53 13.64
C VAL A 258 -2.02 13.79 14.73
N GLU A 259 -3.30 13.61 14.51
CA GLU A 259 -4.18 12.76 15.29
C GLU A 259 -4.31 11.39 14.61
N LEU A 260 -4.25 10.33 15.42
CA LEU A 260 -4.36 8.96 14.94
C LEU A 260 -5.67 8.35 15.45
N VAL A 261 -6.50 7.92 14.52
CA VAL A 261 -7.76 7.23 14.77
C VAL A 261 -7.51 5.73 14.68
N GLU A 262 -7.82 5.00 15.74
CA GLU A 262 -7.61 3.56 15.83
C GLU A 262 -8.55 2.79 14.91
N ARG A 263 -8.00 1.75 14.27
CA ARG A 263 -8.74 0.69 13.59
C ARG A 263 -8.07 -0.66 13.86
N ASP A 264 -8.89 -1.68 14.08
CA ASP A 264 -8.41 -3.04 14.32
C ASP A 264 -7.64 -3.59 13.11
N GLU A 265 -8.17 -3.36 11.91
CA GLU A 265 -7.59 -3.83 10.65
C GLU A 265 -7.59 -2.76 9.55
N LEU A 266 -6.44 -2.58 8.89
CA LEU A 266 -6.26 -1.65 7.76
C LEU A 266 -5.86 -2.36 6.45
N GLY A 267 -6.32 -3.59 6.24
CA GLY A 267 -6.03 -4.31 4.99
C GLY A 267 -4.54 -4.61 4.77
N SER A 268 -3.76 -4.70 5.85
CA SER A 268 -2.29 -4.74 5.87
C SER A 268 -1.59 -3.40 5.71
N ALA A 269 -2.25 -2.25 5.66
CA ALA A 269 -1.57 -0.96 5.85
C ALA A 269 -1.27 -0.74 7.34
N ASP A 270 -0.29 0.11 7.64
CA ASP A 270 -0.02 0.56 9.02
C ASP A 270 -0.66 1.91 9.31
N LEU A 271 -0.69 2.80 8.32
CA LEU A 271 -1.50 4.01 8.32
C LEU A 271 -2.23 4.17 6.99
N ILE A 272 -3.42 4.75 7.01
CA ILE A 272 -4.10 5.29 5.83
C ILE A 272 -4.29 6.79 6.05
N VAL A 273 -3.71 7.58 5.15
CA VAL A 273 -3.61 9.04 5.26
C VAL A 273 -4.79 9.74 4.60
N ASP A 274 -5.20 9.24 3.45
CA ASP A 274 -6.32 9.71 2.62
C ASP A 274 -6.86 8.50 1.82
N PRO A 275 -7.89 8.66 0.96
CA PRO A 275 -8.42 7.58 0.12
C PRO A 275 -7.36 6.89 -0.76
N PHE A 276 -6.24 7.54 -1.05
CA PHE A 276 -5.28 7.13 -2.06
C PHE A 276 -3.95 6.64 -1.51
N THR A 277 -3.64 6.93 -0.25
CA THR A 277 -2.28 6.90 0.30
C THR A 277 -2.20 5.98 1.51
N GLY A 278 -1.53 4.85 1.32
CA GLY A 278 -1.19 3.89 2.37
C GLY A 278 0.27 3.99 2.81
N VAL A 279 0.53 3.78 4.10
CA VAL A 279 1.88 3.74 4.66
C VAL A 279 2.14 2.38 5.30
N ILE A 280 3.34 1.85 5.06
CA ILE A 280 3.85 0.62 5.66
C ILE A 280 5.12 0.97 6.45
N TYR A 281 5.18 0.57 7.72
CA TYR A 281 6.42 0.59 8.49
C TYR A 281 7.04 -0.80 8.49
N ALA A 282 8.34 -0.86 8.22
CA ALA A 282 9.12 -2.09 8.31
C ALA A 282 10.51 -1.80 8.88
N SER A 283 11.04 -2.73 9.69
CA SER A 283 12.37 -2.57 10.26
C SER A 283 13.45 -2.90 9.24
N LEU A 284 14.46 -2.04 9.08
CA LEU A 284 15.63 -2.37 8.25
C LEU A 284 16.38 -3.60 8.77
N PHE A 285 16.32 -3.86 10.08
CA PHE A 285 17.02 -4.98 10.71
C PHE A 285 16.36 -6.34 10.41
N SER A 286 15.03 -6.39 10.18
CA SER A 286 14.31 -7.61 9.82
C SER A 286 14.20 -7.81 8.30
N LEU A 287 14.44 -6.76 7.52
CA LEU A 287 14.26 -6.76 6.06
C LEU A 287 14.92 -7.94 5.32
N PRO A 288 16.16 -8.39 5.63
CA PRO A 288 16.74 -9.55 4.95
C PRO A 288 15.89 -10.84 5.04
N PHE A 289 15.09 -10.98 6.10
CA PHE A 289 14.23 -12.13 6.34
C PHE A 289 12.78 -11.90 5.87
N GLU A 290 12.31 -10.65 5.94
CA GLU A 290 10.91 -10.27 5.64
C GLU A 290 10.71 -9.70 4.24
N CYS A 291 11.77 -9.63 3.42
CA CYS A 291 11.73 -9.02 2.10
C CYS A 291 10.58 -9.54 1.22
N GLU A 292 10.35 -10.86 1.16
CA GLU A 292 9.28 -11.44 0.33
C GLU A 292 7.89 -11.13 0.88
N ALA A 293 7.73 -11.17 2.20
CA ALA A 293 6.48 -10.80 2.86
C ALA A 293 6.14 -9.33 2.60
N LEU A 294 7.15 -8.45 2.63
CA LEU A 294 6.97 -7.04 2.33
C LEU A 294 6.63 -6.78 0.86
N ILE A 295 7.24 -7.51 -0.08
CA ILE A 295 6.86 -7.45 -1.51
C ILE A 295 5.39 -7.86 -1.68
N SER A 296 4.99 -9.00 -1.12
CA SER A 296 3.61 -9.50 -1.19
C SER A 296 2.62 -8.50 -0.56
N ARG A 297 2.99 -7.88 0.57
CA ARG A 297 2.20 -6.85 1.25
C ARG A 297 2.02 -5.60 0.36
N VAL A 298 3.08 -5.12 -0.29
CA VAL A 298 3.02 -3.99 -1.23
C VAL A 298 2.15 -4.35 -2.45
N SER A 299 2.33 -5.54 -3.03
CA SER A 299 1.53 -6.01 -4.17
C SER A 299 0.03 -6.05 -3.82
N LYS A 300 -0.33 -6.61 -2.67
CA LYS A 300 -1.74 -6.65 -2.20
C LYS A 300 -2.32 -5.24 -2.04
N LEU A 301 -1.60 -4.34 -1.37
CA LEU A 301 -2.08 -2.99 -1.09
C LEU A 301 -2.18 -2.11 -2.34
N SER A 302 -1.42 -2.42 -3.40
CA SER A 302 -1.42 -1.63 -4.64
C SER A 302 -2.77 -1.63 -5.36
N TRP A 303 -3.62 -2.61 -5.11
CA TRP A 303 -4.95 -2.66 -5.71
C TRP A 303 -5.94 -1.67 -5.08
N ASN A 304 -5.63 -1.17 -3.89
CA ASN A 304 -6.54 -0.33 -3.09
C ASN A 304 -5.97 1.06 -2.80
N HIS A 305 -4.73 1.32 -3.22
CA HIS A 305 -4.03 2.58 -2.98
C HIS A 305 -3.25 3.01 -4.22
N ARG A 306 -3.41 4.27 -4.62
CA ARG A 306 -2.65 4.86 -5.73
C ARG A 306 -1.21 5.19 -5.34
N ARG A 307 -0.97 5.47 -4.05
CA ARG A 307 0.34 5.80 -3.49
C ARG A 307 0.62 4.93 -2.28
N LEU A 308 1.77 4.25 -2.30
CA LEU A 308 2.26 3.49 -1.16
C LEU A 308 3.61 4.03 -0.72
N ILE A 309 3.76 4.28 0.59
CA ILE A 309 5.02 4.70 1.17
C ILE A 309 5.51 3.63 2.14
N VAL A 310 6.71 3.10 1.87
CA VAL A 310 7.38 2.12 2.72
C VAL A 310 8.43 2.84 3.56
N ILE A 311 8.14 3.04 4.85
CA ILE A 311 9.05 3.62 5.82
C ILE A 311 9.91 2.50 6.42
N LEU A 312 11.17 2.45 5.99
CA LEU A 312 12.17 1.47 6.41
C LEU A 312 12.96 2.01 7.61
N GLU A 313 12.57 1.60 8.81
CA GLU A 313 13.07 2.10 10.09
C GLU A 313 14.53 1.65 10.32
N GLY A 314 15.46 2.61 10.26
CA GLY A 314 16.88 2.44 10.55
C GLY A 314 17.24 2.50 12.03
N TYR A 315 16.24 2.48 12.90
CA TYR A 315 16.38 2.42 14.35
C TYR A 315 15.77 1.11 14.90
N PRO A 316 16.26 0.61 16.05
CA PRO A 316 15.72 -0.62 16.63
C PRO A 316 14.25 -0.44 17.03
N PRO A 317 13.37 -1.45 16.86
CA PRO A 317 11.95 -1.33 17.19
C PRO A 317 11.65 -0.88 18.63
N THR A 318 12.56 -1.19 19.57
CA THR A 318 12.46 -0.76 20.97
C THR A 318 12.47 0.77 21.13
N ALA A 319 13.10 1.51 20.21
CA ALA A 319 13.15 2.97 20.21
C ALA A 319 11.77 3.60 19.96
N ALA A 320 10.93 2.94 19.17
CA ALA A 320 9.57 3.41 18.90
C ALA A 320 8.62 3.18 20.10
N ILE A 321 8.93 2.22 20.97
CA ILE A 321 8.10 1.88 22.13
C ILE A 321 8.51 2.70 23.35
N LYS A 322 9.82 2.84 23.59
CA LYS A 322 10.36 3.53 24.76
C LYS A 322 11.37 4.58 24.31
N ALA A 323 11.29 5.77 24.91
CA ALA A 323 12.33 6.77 24.75
C ALA A 323 13.65 6.16 25.25
N LEU A 324 14.57 5.91 24.34
CA LEU A 324 15.90 5.46 24.65
C LEU A 324 16.71 6.65 25.15
N ASP A 325 17.51 6.43 26.19
CA ASP A 325 18.51 7.41 26.61
C ASP A 325 19.44 7.69 25.44
N GLU A 326 19.75 8.97 25.20
CA GLU A 326 20.62 9.42 24.10
C GLU A 326 22.02 8.78 24.15
N THR A 327 22.42 8.24 25.30
CA THR A 327 23.68 7.52 25.53
C THR A 327 23.69 6.10 24.97
N SER A 328 22.53 5.53 24.65
CA SER A 328 22.47 4.17 24.11
C SER A 328 23.04 4.17 22.70
N HIS A 329 24.15 3.45 22.52
CA HIS A 329 24.79 3.32 21.21
C HIS A 329 23.76 2.83 20.19
N SER A 330 23.33 3.74 19.32
CA SER A 330 22.51 3.39 18.16
C SER A 330 23.18 2.22 17.43
N LEU A 331 22.45 1.37 16.71
CA LEU A 331 23.03 0.34 15.83
C LEU A 331 23.07 0.85 14.39
N PHE A 332 24.17 0.60 13.67
CA PHE A 332 24.28 1.04 12.28
C PHE A 332 23.45 0.10 11.41
N ALA A 333 22.31 0.60 10.91
CA ALA A 333 21.37 -0.22 10.14
C ALA A 333 21.89 -0.59 8.74
N TYR A 334 22.77 0.20 8.13
CA TYR A 334 23.14 0.04 6.72
C TYR A 334 24.30 -0.94 6.49
N THR A 335 24.18 -2.14 7.06
CA THR A 335 25.14 -3.23 6.81
C THR A 335 25.02 -3.77 5.38
N PRO A 336 26.06 -4.39 4.81
CA PRO A 336 26.00 -4.94 3.45
C PRO A 336 24.82 -5.91 3.19
N PRO A 337 24.44 -6.81 4.13
CA PRO A 337 23.24 -7.64 3.98
C PRO A 337 21.95 -6.82 3.85
N ILE A 338 21.81 -5.74 4.62
CA ILE A 338 20.63 -4.86 4.61
C ILE A 338 20.57 -4.07 3.30
N LEU A 339 21.69 -3.50 2.84
CA LEU A 339 21.78 -2.84 1.53
C LEU A 339 21.38 -3.77 0.38
N LYS A 340 21.81 -5.04 0.45
CA LYS A 340 21.41 -6.07 -0.51
C LYS A 340 19.91 -6.37 -0.43
N ALA A 341 19.33 -6.41 0.77
CA ALA A 341 17.91 -6.62 0.97
C ALA A 341 17.05 -5.46 0.45
N ILE A 342 17.48 -4.20 0.62
CA ILE A 342 16.81 -3.02 0.03
C ILE A 342 16.78 -3.11 -1.50
N LYS A 343 17.92 -3.46 -2.13
CA LYS A 343 18.00 -3.65 -3.59
C LYS A 343 17.10 -4.81 -4.04
N LYS A 344 17.03 -5.89 -3.25
CA LYS A 344 16.15 -7.03 -3.52
C LYS A 344 14.68 -6.64 -3.43
N LEU A 345 14.28 -5.90 -2.39
CA LEU A 345 12.91 -5.39 -2.20
C LEU A 345 12.45 -4.59 -3.42
N ARG A 346 13.23 -3.60 -3.83
CA ARG A 346 12.91 -2.75 -5.00
C ARG A 346 12.70 -3.57 -6.27
N ARG A 347 13.69 -4.42 -6.58
CA ARG A 347 13.60 -5.32 -7.75
C ARG A 347 12.38 -6.25 -7.67
N GLY A 348 12.06 -6.74 -6.47
CA GLY A 348 10.90 -7.61 -6.26
C GLY A 348 9.58 -6.90 -6.52
N VAL A 349 9.44 -5.66 -6.06
CA VAL A 349 8.26 -4.82 -6.35
C VAL A 349 8.15 -4.51 -7.85
N ASP A 350 9.25 -4.17 -8.51
CA ASP A 350 9.26 -3.94 -9.97
C ASP A 350 8.91 -5.21 -10.76
N MET A 351 9.35 -6.38 -10.27
CA MET A 351 9.01 -7.68 -10.87
C MET A 351 7.53 -8.03 -10.66
N ALA A 352 6.97 -7.74 -9.48
CA ALA A 352 5.55 -7.97 -9.21
C ALA A 352 4.65 -7.13 -10.13
N GLU A 353 5.07 -5.92 -10.50
CA GLU A 353 4.40 -5.11 -11.53
C GLU A 353 4.44 -5.80 -12.90
N ALA A 354 5.62 -6.27 -13.32
CA ALA A 354 5.80 -6.92 -14.63
C ALA A 354 5.00 -8.23 -14.79
N VAL A 355 4.66 -8.90 -13.69
CA VAL A 355 3.85 -10.13 -13.66
C VAL A 355 2.36 -9.85 -13.41
N GLY A 356 1.99 -8.59 -13.15
CA GLY A 356 0.61 -8.19 -12.86
C GLY A 356 0.12 -8.55 -11.46
N GLU A 357 1.02 -8.82 -10.51
CA GLU A 357 0.68 -9.02 -9.10
C GLU A 357 0.51 -7.69 -8.36
N LYS A 358 1.21 -6.64 -8.83
CA LYS A 358 1.06 -5.24 -8.39
C LYS A 358 0.30 -4.45 -9.46
N CYS A 359 -0.61 -3.58 -9.03
CA CYS A 359 -1.24 -2.60 -9.90
C CYS A 359 -0.19 -1.65 -10.53
N GLU A 360 -0.20 -1.53 -11.86
CA GLU A 360 0.75 -0.72 -12.64
C GLU A 360 0.65 0.78 -12.29
N THR A 361 -0.56 1.28 -12.00
CA THR A 361 -0.78 2.70 -11.70
C THR A 361 -0.32 3.12 -10.30
N THR A 362 0.00 2.15 -9.43
CA THR A 362 0.43 2.43 -8.06
C THR A 362 1.88 2.87 -7.98
N ILE A 363 2.08 4.06 -7.43
CA ILE A 363 3.40 4.62 -7.14
C ILE A 363 3.87 4.12 -5.78
N VAL A 364 5.05 3.49 -5.74
CA VAL A 364 5.69 3.03 -4.49
C VAL A 364 6.91 3.89 -4.18
N LEU A 365 6.89 4.55 -3.03
CA LEU A 365 7.98 5.37 -2.51
C LEU A 365 8.61 4.73 -1.26
N TYR A 366 9.90 4.98 -1.04
CA TYR A 366 10.66 4.46 0.08
C TYR A 366 11.22 5.59 0.92
N ALA A 367 11.18 5.46 2.24
CA ALA A 367 11.76 6.39 3.19
C ALA A 367 12.66 5.65 4.17
N PHE A 368 13.75 6.28 4.64
CA PHE A 368 14.79 5.65 5.45
C PHE A 368 15.11 6.47 6.72
N PRO A 369 14.17 6.61 7.67
CA PRO A 369 14.43 7.34 8.90
C PRO A 369 15.41 6.59 9.80
N ASN A 370 16.44 7.28 10.29
CA ASN A 370 17.41 6.77 11.26
C ASN A 370 16.97 7.00 12.71
N THR A 371 15.95 7.82 12.93
CA THR A 371 15.40 8.11 14.26
C THR A 371 13.86 8.10 14.23
N VAL A 372 13.26 7.92 15.40
CA VAL A 372 11.78 7.98 15.53
C VAL A 372 11.26 9.37 15.19
N ASN A 373 12.03 10.42 15.50
CA ASN A 373 11.67 11.79 15.12
C ASN A 373 11.69 11.98 13.59
N GLU A 374 12.73 11.51 12.90
CA GLU A 374 12.74 11.53 11.43
C GLU A 374 11.55 10.76 10.83
N ALA A 375 11.19 9.61 11.40
CA ALA A 375 10.00 8.88 10.97
C ALA A 375 8.73 9.74 11.13
N ALA A 376 8.56 10.41 12.28
CA ALA A 376 7.42 11.31 12.50
C ALA A 376 7.39 12.49 11.50
N VAL A 377 8.54 13.09 11.21
CA VAL A 377 8.66 14.15 10.19
C VAL A 377 8.21 13.63 8.83
N ILE A 378 8.71 12.46 8.43
CA ILE A 378 8.37 11.85 7.14
C ILE A 378 6.87 11.57 7.08
N THR A 379 6.30 10.99 8.14
CA THR A 379 4.86 10.69 8.22
C THR A 379 4.02 11.96 8.11
N ARG A 380 4.42 13.05 8.78
CA ARG A 380 3.72 14.32 8.62
C ARG A 380 3.85 14.86 7.19
N HIS A 381 5.06 14.83 6.63
CA HIS A 381 5.32 15.30 5.27
C HIS A 381 4.50 14.52 4.22
N ILE A 382 4.31 13.21 4.40
CA ILE A 382 3.42 12.41 3.54
C ILE A 382 1.99 12.95 3.57
N GLY A 383 1.51 13.35 4.76
CA GLY A 383 0.22 14.03 4.89
C GLY A 383 0.14 15.32 4.11
N ASP A 384 1.16 16.19 4.25
CA ASP A 384 1.20 17.46 3.52
C ASP A 384 1.20 17.21 2.00
N LEU A 385 1.94 16.22 1.51
CA LEU A 385 1.94 15.83 0.09
C LEU A 385 0.59 15.28 -0.37
N ALA A 386 -0.13 14.57 0.50
CA ALA A 386 -1.45 14.04 0.20
C ALA A 386 -2.52 15.15 0.17
N GLU A 387 -2.43 16.12 1.09
CA GLU A 387 -3.26 17.34 1.11
C GLU A 387 -3.00 18.22 -0.11
N ASP A 388 -1.73 18.45 -0.46
CA ASP A 388 -1.35 19.23 -1.65
C ASP A 388 -1.84 18.59 -2.97
N ALA A 389 -1.97 17.26 -2.98
CA ALA A 389 -2.46 16.48 -4.11
C ALA A 389 -3.98 16.34 -4.15
N ASP A 390 -4.70 16.89 -3.18
CA ASP A 390 -6.16 16.84 -3.11
C ASP A 390 -6.80 17.63 -4.26
N GLN A 391 -7.80 17.01 -4.88
CA GLN A 391 -8.58 17.58 -5.98
C GLN A 391 -10.01 17.96 -5.53
N THR A 392 -10.37 17.61 -4.30
CA THR A 392 -11.69 17.84 -3.72
C THR A 392 -11.84 19.21 -3.06
N ASN A 393 -10.86 20.10 -3.23
CA ASN A 393 -10.80 21.41 -2.59
C ASN A 393 -10.91 21.35 -1.06
N GLY A 394 -10.30 20.36 -0.43
CA GLY A 394 -10.28 20.17 1.01
C GLY A 394 -11.48 19.41 1.57
N ALA A 395 -12.44 18.96 0.75
CA ALA A 395 -13.61 18.24 1.24
C ALA A 395 -13.23 16.96 2.00
N VAL A 396 -12.17 16.26 1.58
CA VAL A 396 -11.65 15.07 2.25
C VAL A 396 -10.76 15.41 3.46
N TRP A 397 -10.24 16.64 3.56
CA TRP A 397 -9.24 17.08 4.55
C TRP A 397 -9.77 17.94 5.69
N GLY A 398 -11.08 18.17 5.76
CA GLY A 398 -11.72 18.92 6.84
C GLY A 398 -11.49 18.33 8.24
N ASP A 399 -12.44 18.55 9.16
CA ASP A 399 -12.31 18.07 10.53
C ASP A 399 -12.26 16.53 10.67
N ARG A 400 -12.73 15.78 9.66
CA ARG A 400 -12.77 14.31 9.62
C ARG A 400 -13.38 13.70 10.88
N MET A 401 -14.36 14.39 11.49
CA MET A 401 -15.04 13.89 12.70
C MET A 401 -15.77 12.56 12.44
N TRP A 402 -16.21 12.35 11.22
CA TRP A 402 -16.80 11.10 10.76
C TRP A 402 -15.89 9.87 10.87
N MET A 403 -14.57 10.02 11.04
CA MET A 403 -13.66 8.90 11.25
C MET A 403 -13.81 8.24 12.64
N ASP A 404 -14.40 8.93 13.61
CA ASP A 404 -14.57 8.41 14.97
C ASP A 404 -15.66 7.32 15.04
N GLU A 405 -16.57 7.29 14.06
CA GLU A 405 -17.60 6.27 13.94
C GLU A 405 -17.03 5.01 13.30
N VAL A 406 -17.21 3.86 13.97
CA VAL A 406 -16.82 2.55 13.46
C VAL A 406 -18.09 1.74 13.26
N THR A 407 -18.32 1.29 12.02
CA THR A 407 -19.46 0.44 11.67
C THR A 407 -18.99 -0.96 11.27
N GLU A 408 -19.84 -1.97 11.46
CA GLU A 408 -19.54 -3.35 11.04
C GLU A 408 -19.40 -3.43 9.50
N ASP A 409 -20.18 -2.62 8.79
CA ASP A 409 -20.19 -2.51 7.33
C ASP A 409 -18.88 -1.94 6.75
N GLU A 410 -18.12 -1.20 7.55
CA GLU A 410 -16.81 -0.65 7.15
C GLU A 410 -15.85 -1.76 6.72
N GLU A 411 -15.89 -2.92 7.39
CA GLU A 411 -15.05 -4.07 7.05
C GLU A 411 -15.48 -4.74 5.75
N ILE A 412 -16.79 -4.86 5.54
CA ILE A 412 -17.37 -5.50 4.37
C ILE A 412 -17.03 -4.69 3.13
N LEU A 413 -17.24 -3.37 3.18
CA LEU A 413 -16.98 -2.47 2.08
C LEU A 413 -15.48 -2.33 1.79
N ALA A 414 -14.63 -2.28 2.82
CA ALA A 414 -13.18 -2.18 2.65
C ALA A 414 -12.52 -3.43 2.01
N LYS A 415 -13.22 -4.57 1.98
CA LYS A 415 -12.77 -5.80 1.30
C LYS A 415 -13.14 -5.83 -0.19
N ALA A 416 -13.97 -4.91 -0.67
CA ALA A 416 -14.34 -4.84 -2.08
C ALA A 416 -13.18 -4.31 -2.94
N ALA A 417 -13.18 -4.66 -4.23
CA ALA A 417 -12.10 -4.27 -5.13
C ALA A 417 -11.99 -2.73 -5.25
N GLY A 418 -10.76 -2.20 -5.14
CA GLY A 418 -10.50 -0.76 -5.20
C GLY A 418 -10.84 0.01 -3.92
N MET A 419 -11.43 -0.65 -2.92
CA MET A 419 -11.80 -0.02 -1.66
C MET A 419 -10.73 -0.24 -0.58
N ASN A 420 -10.62 0.74 0.30
CA ASN A 420 -9.86 0.60 1.54
C ASN A 420 -10.71 1.07 2.73
N ARG A 421 -10.15 0.98 3.93
CA ARG A 421 -10.90 1.30 5.15
C ARG A 421 -11.30 2.78 5.23
N PHE A 422 -10.46 3.67 4.69
CA PHE A 422 -10.76 5.11 4.65
C PHE A 422 -11.89 5.42 3.67
N THR A 423 -11.88 4.81 2.48
CA THR A 423 -12.96 5.00 1.49
C THR A 423 -14.28 4.45 2.01
N ALA A 424 -14.25 3.30 2.70
CA ALA A 424 -15.43 2.71 3.32
C ALA A 424 -16.04 3.64 4.37
N ALA A 425 -15.23 4.13 5.33
CA ALA A 425 -15.70 5.06 6.34
C ALA A 425 -16.23 6.37 5.74
N LEU A 426 -15.58 6.89 4.68
CA LEU A 426 -16.04 8.09 3.98
C LEU A 426 -17.43 7.88 3.38
N ILE A 427 -17.66 6.77 2.68
CA ILE A 427 -18.97 6.46 2.07
C ILE A 427 -20.03 6.26 3.16
N LEU A 428 -19.72 5.46 4.19
CA LEU A 428 -20.64 5.10 5.26
C LEU A 428 -20.98 6.27 6.19
N SER A 429 -20.17 7.32 6.20
CA SER A 429 -20.51 8.58 6.87
C SER A 429 -21.64 9.35 6.19
N GLN A 430 -21.92 9.06 4.91
CA GLN A 430 -22.90 9.80 4.10
C GLN A 430 -24.19 9.00 3.88
N MET A 431 -24.12 7.67 3.87
CA MET A 431 -25.27 6.79 3.62
C MET A 431 -25.06 5.38 4.17
N ALA A 432 -26.14 4.63 4.34
CA ALA A 432 -26.05 3.22 4.71
C ALA A 432 -25.43 2.37 3.60
N LEU A 433 -24.90 1.20 3.95
CA LEU A 433 -24.28 0.30 2.99
C LEU A 433 -25.30 -0.18 1.93
N GLU A 434 -26.52 -0.48 2.35
CA GLU A 434 -27.60 -0.93 1.47
C GLU A 434 -27.91 0.14 0.41
N ASP A 435 -28.10 1.39 0.84
CA ASP A 435 -28.38 2.51 -0.06
C ASP A 435 -27.25 2.67 -1.09
N PHE A 436 -25.99 2.59 -0.64
CA PHE A 436 -24.83 2.66 -1.54
C PHE A 436 -24.79 1.51 -2.56
N VAL A 437 -25.12 0.29 -2.15
CA VAL A 437 -25.15 -0.89 -3.03
C VAL A 437 -26.33 -0.83 -4.02
N GLU A 438 -27.46 -0.27 -3.62
CA GLU A 438 -28.65 -0.09 -4.46
C GLU A 438 -28.51 1.02 -5.51
N MET A 439 -27.60 1.96 -5.32
CA MET A 439 -27.27 2.96 -6.34
C MET A 439 -26.85 2.33 -7.67
N THR A 440 -27.16 3.00 -8.79
CA THR A 440 -26.61 2.59 -10.09
C THR A 440 -25.11 2.83 -10.16
N ALA A 441 -24.42 2.15 -11.08
CA ALA A 441 -22.98 2.31 -11.27
C ALA A 441 -22.61 3.77 -11.58
N GLU A 442 -23.41 4.45 -12.41
CA GLU A 442 -23.25 5.86 -12.78
C GLU A 442 -23.51 6.78 -11.59
N GLN A 443 -24.55 6.51 -10.80
CA GLN A 443 -24.82 7.30 -9.60
C GLN A 443 -23.68 7.22 -8.59
N ARG A 444 -23.13 6.02 -8.35
CA ARG A 444 -21.95 5.85 -7.48
C ARG A 444 -20.75 6.62 -8.04
N GLN A 445 -20.54 6.55 -9.35
CA GLN A 445 -19.45 7.24 -10.04
C GLN A 445 -19.57 8.75 -9.85
N ASP A 446 -20.73 9.33 -10.15
CA ASP A 446 -20.95 10.77 -10.08
C ASP A 446 -20.90 11.28 -8.64
N THR A 447 -21.38 10.50 -7.68
CA THR A 447 -21.46 10.90 -6.27
C THR A 447 -20.12 10.73 -5.53
N PHE A 448 -19.44 9.59 -5.70
CA PHE A 448 -18.27 9.22 -4.91
C PHE A 448 -16.96 9.20 -5.69
N GLY A 449 -17.00 9.15 -7.03
CA GLY A 449 -15.80 9.17 -7.89
C GLY A 449 -14.85 10.33 -7.60
N PRO A 450 -15.33 11.59 -7.42
CA PRO A 450 -14.46 12.71 -7.08
C PRO A 450 -13.69 12.57 -5.75
N TYR A 451 -14.24 11.84 -4.78
CA TYR A 451 -13.67 11.71 -3.43
C TYR A 451 -12.81 10.45 -3.27
N VAL A 452 -13.25 9.34 -3.84
CA VAL A 452 -12.64 8.01 -3.69
C VAL A 452 -11.76 7.64 -4.88
N GLY A 453 -11.95 8.32 -6.01
CA GLY A 453 -11.28 8.06 -7.28
C GLY A 453 -12.12 7.23 -8.23
N ASP A 454 -12.13 7.66 -9.50
CA ASP A 454 -12.95 7.03 -10.53
C ASP A 454 -12.61 5.56 -10.76
N GLU A 455 -11.31 5.23 -10.70
CA GLU A 455 -10.78 3.87 -10.87
C GLU A 455 -11.28 2.94 -9.75
N ALA A 456 -11.35 3.43 -8.50
CA ALA A 456 -11.79 2.66 -7.36
C ALA A 456 -13.30 2.35 -7.43
N ILE A 457 -14.13 3.33 -7.79
CA ILE A 457 -15.57 3.11 -7.99
C ILE A 457 -15.84 2.17 -9.18
N THR A 458 -15.05 2.30 -10.26
CA THR A 458 -15.14 1.39 -11.41
C THR A 458 -14.80 -0.05 -11.01
N ALA A 459 -13.72 -0.25 -10.25
CA ALA A 459 -13.31 -1.56 -9.73
C ALA A 459 -14.38 -2.15 -8.82
N PHE A 460 -14.96 -1.34 -7.92
CA PHE A 460 -16.06 -1.76 -7.06
C PHE A 460 -17.29 -2.18 -7.85
N ASN A 461 -17.71 -1.38 -8.84
CA ASN A 461 -18.85 -1.71 -9.70
C ASN A 461 -18.64 -3.03 -10.45
N ALA A 462 -17.43 -3.30 -10.93
CA ALA A 462 -17.09 -4.56 -11.57
C ALA A 462 -17.16 -5.76 -10.60
N ASP A 463 -16.61 -5.61 -9.39
CA ASP A 463 -16.68 -6.63 -8.32
C ASP A 463 -18.13 -6.91 -7.90
N LEU A 464 -18.93 -5.87 -7.70
CA LEU A 464 -20.34 -5.99 -7.34
C LEU A 464 -21.14 -6.73 -8.42
N ASN A 465 -20.96 -6.36 -9.69
CA ASN A 465 -21.64 -7.02 -10.80
C ASN A 465 -21.24 -8.51 -10.91
N ALA A 466 -19.96 -8.83 -10.70
CA ALA A 466 -19.48 -10.21 -10.70
C ALA A 466 -20.16 -11.03 -9.58
N ARG A 467 -20.29 -10.48 -8.37
CA ARG A 467 -20.98 -11.15 -7.25
C ARG A 467 -22.47 -11.34 -7.51
N VAL A 468 -23.14 -10.35 -8.10
CA VAL A 468 -24.56 -10.46 -8.49
C VAL A 468 -24.77 -11.57 -9.52
N GLU A 469 -23.88 -11.69 -10.50
CA GLU A 469 -23.97 -12.75 -11.52
C GLU A 469 -23.73 -14.14 -10.92
N ILE A 470 -22.76 -14.28 -10.02
CA ILE A 470 -22.51 -15.52 -9.28
C ILE A 470 -23.76 -15.92 -8.48
N ASN A 471 -24.39 -14.99 -7.77
CA ASN A 471 -25.61 -15.26 -7.01
C ASN A 471 -26.79 -15.67 -7.92
N ARG A 472 -26.99 -14.97 -9.05
CA ARG A 472 -28.04 -15.33 -10.03
C ARG A 472 -27.83 -16.72 -10.62
N SER A 473 -26.58 -17.08 -10.92
CA SER A 473 -26.24 -18.41 -11.47
C SER A 473 -26.43 -19.53 -10.43
N SER A 474 -26.14 -19.25 -9.17
CA SER A 474 -26.26 -20.21 -8.06
C SER A 474 -27.72 -20.60 -7.81
N ASP A 475 -28.63 -19.62 -7.83
CA ASP A 475 -30.07 -19.89 -7.67
C ASP A 475 -30.58 -20.82 -8.79
N ILE A 476 -30.11 -20.64 -10.03
CA ILE A 476 -30.52 -21.47 -11.17
C ILE A 476 -30.06 -22.92 -10.98
N THR A 477 -28.84 -23.15 -10.50
CA THR A 477 -28.31 -24.51 -10.29
C THR A 477 -29.04 -25.28 -9.19
N VAL A 478 -29.42 -24.62 -8.09
CA VAL A 478 -30.19 -25.25 -7.00
C VAL A 478 -31.58 -25.65 -7.49
N PHE A 479 -32.22 -24.85 -8.34
CA PHE A 479 -33.50 -25.22 -8.94
C PHE A 479 -33.36 -26.35 -9.99
N GLN A 480 -32.32 -26.35 -10.82
CA GLN A 480 -32.10 -27.42 -11.80
C GLN A 480 -31.82 -28.77 -11.14
N ASP A 481 -31.02 -28.81 -10.07
CA ASP A 481 -30.77 -30.05 -9.32
C ASP A 481 -32.03 -30.59 -8.64
N TYR A 482 -32.93 -29.69 -8.19
CA TYR A 482 -34.23 -30.07 -7.63
C TYR A 482 -35.16 -30.68 -8.69
N TYR A 483 -35.24 -30.12 -9.90
CA TYR A 483 -36.05 -30.67 -10.98
C TYR A 483 -35.51 -32.01 -11.52
N HIS A 484 -34.19 -32.15 -11.63
CA HIS A 484 -33.58 -33.42 -12.02
C HIS A 484 -33.77 -34.53 -10.97
N ALA A 485 -33.85 -34.19 -9.68
CA ALA A 485 -34.20 -35.15 -8.62
C ALA A 485 -35.66 -35.60 -8.70
N ILE A 486 -36.60 -34.72 -9.07
CA ILE A 486 -38.02 -35.08 -9.23
C ILE A 486 -38.22 -36.00 -10.45
N ASP A 487 -37.57 -35.71 -11.57
CA ASP A 487 -37.67 -36.54 -12.78
C ASP A 487 -37.02 -37.92 -12.61
N ALA A 488 -35.94 -38.02 -11.81
CA ALA A 488 -35.32 -39.30 -11.48
C ALA A 488 -36.20 -40.22 -10.61
N HIS A 489 -37.13 -39.65 -9.83
CA HIS A 489 -38.07 -40.41 -9.00
C HIS A 489 -39.42 -40.68 -9.67
N GLY A 490 -39.74 -40.00 -10.78
CA GLY A 490 -41.00 -40.17 -11.52
C GLY A 490 -41.05 -41.32 -12.54
N SER A 491 -39.91 -41.96 -12.84
CA SER A 491 -39.81 -43.06 -13.83
C SER A 491 -39.89 -44.47 -13.21
N GLY A 492 -40.14 -44.58 -11.90
CA GLY A 492 -40.41 -45.87 -11.26
C GLY A 492 -41.82 -46.34 -11.59
N THR A 493 -41.98 -47.09 -12.69
CA THR A 493 -43.16 -47.91 -12.93
C THR A 493 -43.32 -48.89 -11.77
N THR A 494 -44.15 -48.54 -10.80
CA THR A 494 -44.67 -49.50 -9.82
C THR A 494 -45.54 -50.48 -10.59
N ASN A 495 -44.96 -51.61 -10.98
CA ASN A 495 -45.74 -52.81 -11.26
C ASN A 495 -46.43 -53.19 -9.96
N ASP A 496 -47.72 -52.90 -9.95
CA ASP A 496 -48.72 -53.31 -8.98
C ASP A 496 -48.89 -54.83 -9.11
N SER A 497 -48.15 -55.58 -8.28
CA SER A 497 -48.41 -57.01 -8.06
C SER A 497 -47.93 -57.43 -6.67
N ASP A 498 -48.91 -57.75 -5.82
CA ASP A 498 -48.90 -58.72 -4.73
C ASP A 498 -47.87 -58.53 -3.59
N ILE A 499 -48.34 -57.96 -2.48
CA ILE A 499 -47.83 -58.30 -1.14
C ILE A 499 -49.02 -58.68 -0.25
N ASP A 500 -49.07 -59.98 0.05
CA ASP A 500 -50.03 -60.66 0.89
C ASP A 500 -50.06 -60.13 2.33
N ILE A 501 -51.29 -59.98 2.82
CA ILE A 501 -51.65 -59.85 4.23
C ILE A 501 -51.66 -61.27 4.83
N TYR A 502 -50.79 -61.55 5.80
CA TYR A 502 -51.01 -62.64 6.74
C TYR A 502 -51.33 -62.09 8.14
N ALA A 503 -52.31 -62.76 8.74
CA ALA A 503 -52.91 -62.56 10.06
C ALA A 503 -51.94 -62.72 11.24
#